data_AF-A0A840MQZ0-F1
#
_entry.id   AF-A0A840MQZ0-F1
#
_cell.length_a   1.000
_cell.length_b   1.000
_cell.length_c   1.000
_cell.angle_alpha   90.00
_cell.angle_beta   90.00
_cell.angle_gamma   90.00
#
_symmetry.space_group_name_H-M   'P 1'
#
loop_
_entity.id
_entity.type
_entity.pdbx_description
1 polymer ?
#
loop_
_entity_poly.entity_id
_entity_poly.type
_entity_poly.pdbx_seq_one_letter_code
_entity_poly.pdbx_strand_id
1 'polypeptide(L)' 'METLLKVNGISNVHDERLLMNAVQDLPCIDHAEFDAALGQLLVHHQPRVAREDIRHAIEEAGFTVTE' A
#
# COMPACT_ATOMS: atom_id res chain seq x y z
N MET A 1 -13.06 -3.37 -5.02
CA MET A 1 -12.49 -2.13 -5.60
C MET A 1 -11.00 -2.34 -5.69
N GLU A 2 -10.36 -1.77 -6.70
CA GLU A 2 -8.91 -1.81 -6.83
C GLU A 2 -8.38 -0.37 -6.84
N THR A 3 -7.29 -0.16 -6.13
CA THR A 3 -6.63 1.14 -6.01
C THR A 3 -5.16 0.94 -6.29
N LEU A 4 -4.65 1.68 -7.27
CA LEU A 4 -3.24 1.67 -7.64
C LEU A 4 -2.57 2.96 -7.15
N LEU A 5 -1.47 2.81 -6.42
CA LEU A 5 -0.73 3.89 -5.77
C LEU A 5 0.75 3.77 -6.07
N LYS A 6 1.45 4.89 -6.27
CA LYS A 6 2.90 4.87 -6.40
C LYS A 6 3.53 5.13 -5.04
N VAL A 7 4.34 4.20 -4.55
CA VAL A 7 4.96 4.27 -3.22
C VAL A 7 6.46 4.52 -3.36
N ASN A 8 6.95 5.56 -2.69
CA ASN A 8 8.36 5.90 -2.60
C ASN A 8 8.90 5.58 -1.20
N GLY A 9 10.21 5.36 -1.12
CA GLY A 9 10.91 5.02 0.12
C GLY A 9 11.19 3.53 0.30
N ILE A 10 10.77 2.68 -0.65
CA ILE A 10 11.08 1.24 -0.64
C ILE A 10 12.46 1.04 -1.29
N SER A 11 13.44 0.57 -0.52
CA SER A 11 14.80 0.30 -1.04
C SER A 11 15.23 -1.16 -0.89
N ASN A 12 14.65 -1.87 0.08
CA ASN A 12 14.97 -3.27 0.36
C ASN A 12 13.73 -4.12 0.59
N VAL A 13 13.92 -5.44 0.60
CA VAL A 13 12.88 -6.43 0.93
C VAL A 13 12.25 -6.19 2.31
N HIS A 14 13.00 -5.63 3.26
CA HIS A 14 12.44 -5.28 4.57
C HIS A 14 11.38 -4.18 4.48
N ASP A 15 11.62 -3.16 3.67
CA ASP A 15 10.70 -2.04 3.44
C ASP A 15 9.42 -2.53 2.74
N GLU A 16 9.56 -3.41 1.74
CA GLU A 16 8.44 -4.07 1.08
C GLU A 16 7.59 -4.85 2.08
N ARG A 17 8.22 -5.63 2.97
CA ARG A 17 7.49 -6.36 4.02
C ARG A 17 6.76 -5.43 4.98
N LEU A 18 7.37 -4.31 5.38
CA LEU A 18 6.73 -3.31 6.22
C LEU A 18 5.51 -2.69 5.53
N LEU A 19 5.64 -2.30 4.26
CA LEU A 19 4.55 -1.77 3.44
C LEU A 19 3.40 -2.77 3.33
N MET A 20 3.70 -4.02 2.98
CA MET A 20 2.71 -5.08 2.88
C MET A 20 1.98 -5.33 4.20
N ASN A 21 2.71 -5.36 5.32
CA ASN A 21 2.08 -5.52 6.63
C ASN A 21 1.15 -4.35 6.96
N ALA A 22 1.58 -3.11 6.71
CA ALA A 22 0.77 -1.93 6.98
C ALA A 22 -0.56 -1.92 6.18
N VAL A 23 -0.49 -2.31 4.91
CA VAL A 23 -1.69 -2.39 4.06
C VAL A 23 -2.56 -3.58 4.46
N GLN A 24 -1.98 -4.75 4.75
CA GLN A 24 -2.75 -5.95 5.14
C GLN A 24 -3.36 -5.85 6.55
N ASP A 25 -2.84 -4.97 7.41
CA ASP A 25 -3.43 -4.68 8.73
C ASP A 25 -4.77 -3.93 8.59
N LEU A 26 -4.99 -3.24 7.47
CA LEU A 26 -6.25 -2.56 7.24
C LEU A 26 -7.41 -3.56 7.13
N PRO A 27 -8.53 -3.32 7.83
CA PRO A 27 -9.72 -4.14 7.70
C PRO A 27 -10.30 -4.01 6.29
N CYS A 28 -10.85 -5.11 5.76
CA CYS A 28 -11.50 -5.15 4.45
C CYS A 28 -10.57 -4.98 3.24
N ILE A 29 -9.28 -5.28 3.40
CA ILE A 29 -8.36 -5.56 2.30
C ILE A 29 -8.49 -7.04 1.90
N ASP A 30 -8.75 -7.29 0.62
CA ASP A 30 -8.84 -8.65 0.07
C ASP A 30 -7.46 -9.13 -0.41
N HIS A 31 -6.70 -8.25 -1.07
CA HIS A 31 -5.39 -8.54 -1.60
C HIS A 31 -4.56 -7.27 -1.77
N ALA A 32 -3.25 -7.36 -1.60
CA ALA A 32 -2.32 -6.26 -1.90
C ALA A 32 -1.06 -6.85 -2.55
N GLU A 33 -0.62 -6.21 -3.62
CA GLU A 33 0.58 -6.58 -4.37
C GLU A 33 1.43 -5.33 -4.60
N PHE A 34 2.73 -5.44 -4.36
CA PHE A 34 3.68 -4.36 -4.64
C PHE A 34 4.66 -4.77 -5.71
N ASP A 35 4.74 -3.95 -6.75
CA ASP A 35 5.72 -4.06 -7.81
C ASP A 35 6.91 -3.13 -7.50
N ALA A 36 8.00 -3.74 -7.03
CA ALA A 36 9.23 -3.02 -6.70
C ALA A 36 9.96 -2.48 -7.94
N ALA A 37 9.71 -3.01 -9.14
CA ALA A 37 10.33 -2.54 -10.37
C ALA A 37 9.74 -1.20 -10.82
N LEU A 38 8.45 -1.00 -10.58
CA LEU A 38 7.70 0.22 -10.93
C LEU A 38 7.46 1.15 -9.73
N GLY A 39 7.64 0.64 -8.51
CA GLY A 39 7.29 1.33 -7.27
C GLY A 39 5.78 1.49 -7.12
N GLN A 40 4.99 0.53 -7.60
CA GLN A 40 3.53 0.60 -7.60
C GLN A 40 2.93 -0.42 -6.65
N LEU A 41 1.96 0.00 -5.86
CA LEU A 41 1.16 -0.82 -4.96
C LEU A 41 -0.25 -0.93 -5.53
N LEU A 42 -0.67 -2.15 -5.85
CA LEU A 42 -2.04 -2.48 -6.21
C LEU A 42 -2.75 -3.07 -4.99
N VAL A 43 -3.83 -2.43 -4.56
CA VAL A 43 -4.63 -2.87 -3.41
C VAL A 43 -6.05 -3.17 -3.84
N HIS A 44 -6.47 -4.41 -3.65
CA HIS A 44 -7.85 -4.84 -3.75
C HIS A 44 -8.52 -4.77 -2.39
N HIS A 45 -9.55 -3.96 -2.30
CA HIS A 45 -10.27 -3.69 -1.06
C HIS A 45 -11.77 -3.61 -1.30
N GLN A 46 -12.54 -3.79 -0.23
CA GLN A 46 -13.98 -3.56 -0.26
C GLN A 46 -14.29 -2.06 -0.38
N PRO A 47 -15.46 -1.67 -0.92
CA PRO A 47 -15.85 -0.25 -1.07
C PRO A 47 -15.97 0.53 0.25
N ARG A 48 -15.79 -0.14 1.40
CA ARG A 48 -15.76 0.48 2.72
C ARG A 48 -14.42 1.18 3.02
N VAL A 49 -13.33 0.73 2.40
CA VAL A 49 -12.01 1.34 2.49
C VAL A 49 -11.86 2.30 1.31
N ALA A 50 -11.41 3.53 1.55
CA ALA A 50 -11.12 4.48 0.49
C ALA A 50 -9.62 4.52 0.18
N ARG A 51 -9.27 5.12 -0.96
CA ARG A 51 -7.88 5.40 -1.34
C ARG A 51 -7.11 6.16 -0.25
N GLU A 52 -7.79 7.06 0.45
CA GLU A 52 -7.20 7.87 1.52
C GLU A 52 -6.84 7.04 2.75
N ASP A 53 -7.66 6.06 3.15
CA ASP A 53 -7.34 5.13 4.24
C ASP A 53 -6.07 4.32 3.92
N ILE A 54 -5.97 3.82 2.69
CA ILE A 54 -4.81 3.06 2.21
C ILE A 54 -3.57 3.95 2.21
N ARG A 55 -3.68 5.18 1.71
CA ARG A 55 -2.60 6.16 1.74
C ARG A 55 -2.16 6.44 3.18
N HIS A 56 -3.09 6.65 4.10
CA HIS A 56 -2.79 6.92 5.50
C HIS A 56 -2.00 5.76 6.13
N ALA A 57 -2.39 4.51 5.92
CA ALA A 57 -1.66 3.36 6.44
C ALA A 57 -0.22 3.28 5.90
N ILE A 58 -0.02 3.62 4.63
CA ILE A 58 1.31 3.66 4.00
C ILE A 58 2.16 4.79 4.61
N GLU A 59 1.56 5.97 4.84
CA GLU A 59 2.24 7.10 5.48
C GLU A 59 2.58 6.83 6.96
N GLU A 60 1.71 6.14 7.70
CA GLU A 60 1.98 5.71 9.08
C GLU A 60 3.11 4.67 9.17
N ALA A 61 3.29 3.87 8.12
CA ALA A 61 4.44 2.96 8.00
C ALA A 61 5.76 3.67 7.64
N GLY A 62 5.71 4.99 7.38
CA GLY A 62 6.88 5.81 7.06
C GLY A 62 7.21 5.92 5.57
N PHE A 63 6.31 5.49 4.69
CA PHE A 63 6.47 5.60 3.24
C PHE A 63 5.71 6.81 2.69
N THR A 64 6.03 7.22 1.46
CA THR A 64 5.35 8.35 0.82
C THR A 64 4.63 7.89 -0.43
N VAL A 65 3.34 8.19 -0.52
CA VAL A 65 2.54 7.91 -1.71
C VAL A 65 2.54 9.12 -2.63
N THR A 66 2.84 8.91 -3.92
CA THR A 66 2.74 9.93 -4.98
C THR A 66 1.70 9.51 -6.01
N GLU A 67 1.04 10.50 -6.62
CA GLU A 67 0.09 10.30 -7.72
C GLU A 67 0.77 10.21 -9.08
#